data_AF-A0A2U8X564-F1
#
_entry.id   AF-A0A2U8X564-F1
#
_cell.length_a   1.000
_cell.length_b   1.000
_cell.length_c   1.000
_cell.angle_alpha   90.00
_cell.angle_beta   90.00
_cell.angle_gamma   90.00
#
_symmetry.space_group_name_H-M   'P 1'
#
loop_
_entity.id
_entity.type
_entity.pdbx_description
1 polymer ?
#
loop_
_entity_poly.entity_id
_entity_poly.type
_entity_poly.pdbx_seq_one_letter_code
_entity_poly.pdbx_strand_id
1 'polypeptide(L)'
;MATVTPAAAIDRARALLLAEGFSEIGQGTRGESFYFGLPGAEGQVRVANHARTPKQRLKHPEVVASLVVTGPLSEVTLQERLRATLRDFRARQG
;
A
#
# COMPACT_ATOMS: atom_id res chain seq x y z
N MET A 1 -14.36 17.81 7.13
CA MET A 1 -13.04 17.40 6.58
C MET A 1 -13.26 16.96 5.14
N ALA A 2 -12.42 17.40 4.20
CA ALA A 2 -12.56 17.03 2.79
C ALA A 2 -12.25 15.54 2.59
N THR A 3 -13.11 14.85 1.85
CA THR A 3 -12.87 13.48 1.40
C THR A 3 -12.07 13.51 0.10
N VAL A 4 -11.06 12.65 0.00
CA VAL A 4 -10.27 12.46 -1.22
C VAL A 4 -10.82 11.28 -2.00
N THR A 5 -10.75 11.35 -3.33
CA THR A 5 -11.10 10.22 -4.20
C THR A 5 -10.10 9.07 -3.99
N PRO A 6 -10.46 7.81 -4.33
CA PRO A 6 -9.52 6.69 -4.25
C PRO A 6 -8.19 6.94 -4.97
N ALA A 7 -8.23 7.49 -6.18
CA ALA A 7 -7.04 7.81 -6.95
C ALA A 7 -6.15 8.83 -6.22
N ALA A 8 -6.73 9.93 -5.73
CA ALA A 8 -5.98 10.94 -4.97
C ALA A 8 -5.42 10.38 -3.66
N ALA A 9 -6.15 9.50 -2.98
CA ALA A 9 -5.68 8.81 -1.79
C ALA A 9 -4.52 7.85 -2.09
N ILE A 10 -4.55 7.16 -3.24
CA ILE A 10 -3.46 6.30 -3.68
C ILE A 10 -2.23 7.14 -3.99
N ASP A 11 -2.34 8.20 -4.78
CA ASP A 11 -1.21 9.09 -5.08
C ASP A 11 -0.60 9.70 -3.81
N ARG A 12 -1.45 10.07 -2.86
CA ARG A 12 -0.99 10.55 -1.56
C ARG A 12 -0.25 9.48 -0.77
N ALA A 13 -0.77 8.25 -0.72
CA ALA A 13 -0.10 7.13 -0.06
C ALA A 13 1.25 6.80 -0.72
N ARG A 14 1.34 6.88 -2.05
CA ARG A 14 2.60 6.70 -2.79
C ARG A 14 3.62 7.75 -2.36
N ALA A 15 3.25 9.03 -2.33
CA ALA A 15 4.13 10.10 -1.89
C ALA A 15 4.63 9.91 -0.44
N LEU A 16 3.75 9.46 0.46
CA LEU A 16 4.12 9.18 1.85
C LEU A 16 5.08 7.98 1.96
N LEU A 17 4.89 6.92 1.18
CA LEU A 17 5.79 5.77 1.16
C LEU A 17 7.18 6.15 0.65
N LEU A 18 7.26 6.95 -0.41
CA LEU A 18 8.54 7.46 -0.91
C LEU A 18 9.26 8.30 0.15
N ALA A 19 8.53 9.13 0.90
CA ALA A 19 9.09 9.91 2.00
C ALA A 19 9.58 9.05 3.19
N GLU A 20 8.99 7.87 3.40
CA GLU A 20 9.45 6.87 4.39
C GLU A 20 10.64 6.03 3.89
N GLY A 21 11.16 6.30 2.69
CA GLY A 21 12.31 5.61 2.12
C GLY A 21 11.99 4.36 1.30
N PHE A 22 10.71 4.07 1.05
CA PHE A 22 10.32 3.02 0.12
C PHE A 22 10.60 3.45 -1.32
N SER A 23 10.82 2.48 -2.20
CA SER A 23 10.96 2.66 -3.64
C SER A 23 9.81 1.97 -4.36
N GLU A 24 9.21 2.62 -5.35
CA GLU A 24 8.23 1.99 -6.24
C GLU A 24 8.95 0.97 -7.13
N ILE A 25 8.55 -0.29 -7.05
CA ILE A 25 9.20 -1.42 -7.76
C ILE A 25 8.31 -1.99 -8.87
N GLY A 26 7.06 -1.54 -8.96
CA GLY A 26 6.17 -1.94 -10.04
C GLY A 26 4.74 -1.43 -9.88
N GLN A 27 4.00 -1.54 -10.97
CA GLN A 27 2.59 -1.21 -11.07
C GLN A 27 1.82 -2.37 -11.69
N GLY A 28 0.65 -2.69 -11.15
CA GLY A 28 -0.23 -3.71 -11.72
C GLY A 28 -0.91 -3.22 -13.00
N THR A 29 -1.04 -4.09 -13.99
CA THR A 29 -1.59 -3.77 -15.31
C THR A 29 -3.12 -3.69 -15.35
N ARG A 30 -3.81 -4.16 -14.31
CA ARG A 30 -5.28 -4.17 -14.20
C ARG A 30 -5.70 -3.55 -12.87
N GLY A 31 -5.99 -2.25 -12.89
CA GLY A 31 -6.39 -1.45 -11.74
C GLY A 31 -5.22 -0.72 -11.08
N GLU A 32 -5.52 0.38 -10.39
CA GLU A 32 -4.54 1.16 -9.64
C GLU A 32 -3.98 0.32 -8.50
N SER A 33 -2.84 -0.30 -8.76
CA SER A 33 -2.07 -1.07 -7.78
C SER A 33 -0.59 -0.81 -7.97
N PHE A 34 0.07 -0.43 -6.88
CA PHE A 34 1.47 -0.04 -6.85
C PHE A 34 2.18 -0.87 -5.79
N TYR A 35 3.39 -1.27 -6.09
CA TYR A 35 4.20 -2.15 -5.25
C TYR A 35 5.46 -1.39 -4.82
N PHE A 36 5.80 -1.51 -3.54
CA PHE A 36 6.87 -0.78 -2.90
C PHE A 36 7.79 -1.73 -2.13
N GLY A 37 9.08 -1.59 -2.35
CA GLY A 37 10.12 -2.24 -1.54
C GLY A 37 10.80 -1.23 -0.63
N LEU A 38 11.30 -1.68 0.52
CA LEU A 38 12.18 -0.88 1.37
C LEU A 38 13.61 -1.44 1.25
N PRO A 39 14.63 -0.63 0.94
CA PRO A 39 16.00 -1.12 0.83
C PRO A 39 16.45 -1.85 2.10
N GLY A 40 16.97 -3.06 1.95
CA GLY A 40 17.42 -3.91 3.06
C GLY A 40 16.31 -4.65 3.82
N ALA A 41 15.06 -4.57 3.37
CA ALA A 41 13.93 -5.31 3.94
C ALA A 41 13.44 -6.41 2.97
N GLU A 42 12.89 -7.49 3.51
CA GLU A 42 12.27 -8.56 2.74
C GLU A 42 10.80 -8.26 2.45
N GLY A 43 10.35 -8.60 1.24
CA GLY A 43 8.96 -8.43 0.84
C GLY A 43 8.56 -6.97 0.51
N GLN A 44 7.27 -6.80 0.27
CA GLN A 44 6.72 -5.64 -0.42
C GLN A 44 5.45 -5.13 0.25
N VAL A 45 5.25 -3.81 0.18
CA VAL A 45 3.99 -3.14 0.48
C VAL A 45 3.24 -2.90 -0.81
N ARG A 46 1.95 -3.20 -0.83
CA ARG A 46 1.07 -2.88 -1.97
C ARG A 46 0.08 -1.79 -1.58
N VAL A 47 -0.09 -0.79 -2.43
CA VAL A 47 -1.19 0.19 -2.36
C VAL A 47 -2.12 -0.09 -3.52
N ALA A 48 -3.42 -0.27 -3.28
CA ALA A 48 -4.36 -0.51 -4.36
C ALA A 48 -5.79 -0.09 -4.05
N ASN A 49 -6.60 0.07 -5.10
CA ASN A 49 -8.04 0.31 -4.95
C ASN A 49 -8.89 -0.96 -4.74
N HIS A 50 -8.28 -2.13 -4.68
CA HIS A 50 -8.97 -3.41 -4.54
C HIS A 50 -8.19 -4.43 -3.69
N ALA A 51 -8.94 -5.29 -3.01
CA ALA A 51 -8.39 -6.37 -2.19
C ALA A 51 -7.88 -7.53 -3.07
N ARG A 52 -6.83 -8.21 -2.59
CA ARG A 52 -6.36 -9.45 -3.21
C ARG A 52 -7.25 -10.62 -2.77
N THR A 53 -7.63 -11.45 -3.74
CA THR A 53 -8.29 -12.73 -3.44
C THR A 53 -7.33 -13.69 -2.74
N PRO A 54 -7.82 -14.70 -2.00
CA PRO A 54 -6.94 -15.70 -1.36
C PRO A 54 -5.97 -16.36 -2.35
N LYS A 55 -6.44 -16.70 -3.56
CA LYS A 55 -5.61 -17.25 -4.63
C LYS A 55 -4.49 -16.29 -5.07
N GLN A 56 -4.76 -14.99 -5.15
CA GLN A 56 -3.74 -13.98 -5.48
C GLN A 56 -2.73 -13.78 -4.35
N ARG A 57 -3.15 -13.93 -3.08
CA ARG A 57 -2.22 -13.86 -1.94
C ARG A 57 -1.20 -15.01 -1.97
N LEU A 58 -1.65 -16.22 -2.31
CA LEU A 58 -0.77 -17.38 -2.46
C LEU A 58 0.23 -17.24 -3.63
N LYS A 59 -0.17 -16.54 -4.71
CA LYS A 59 0.70 -16.28 -5.86
C LYS A 59 1.73 -15.17 -5.64
N HIS A 60 1.47 -14.29 -4.68
CA HIS A 60 2.31 -13.12 -4.38
C HIS A 60 2.69 -13.10 -2.90
N PRO A 61 3.42 -14.12 -2.41
CA PRO A 61 3.86 -14.19 -1.02
C PRO A 61 4.83 -13.05 -0.67
N GLU A 62 5.54 -12.50 -1.65
CA GLU A 62 6.42 -11.33 -1.50
C GLU A 62 5.68 -10.09 -1.02
N VAL A 63 4.36 -9.98 -1.25
CA VAL A 63 3.57 -8.84 -0.79
C VAL A 63 3.02 -9.14 0.60
N VAL A 64 3.73 -8.67 1.61
CA VAL A 64 3.48 -8.98 3.03
C VAL A 64 2.50 -8.03 3.70
N ALA A 65 2.30 -6.83 3.15
CA ALA A 65 1.32 -5.85 3.63
C ALA A 65 0.57 -5.19 2.47
N SER A 66 -0.67 -4.74 2.71
CA SER A 66 -1.48 -4.09 1.67
C SER A 66 -2.37 -2.99 2.23
N LEU A 67 -2.21 -1.77 1.73
CA LEU A 67 -3.15 -0.68 1.91
C LEU A 67 -4.20 -0.74 0.79
N VAL A 68 -5.47 -0.90 1.16
CA VAL A 68 -6.58 -0.98 0.21
C VAL A 68 -7.51 0.21 0.37
N VAL A 69 -7.73 0.96 -0.72
CA VAL A 69 -8.57 2.16 -0.78
C VAL A 69 -9.70 1.96 -1.80
N THR A 70 -10.81 1.38 -1.37
CA THR A 70 -11.95 1.07 -2.25
C THR A 70 -12.94 2.22 -2.44
N GLY A 71 -12.84 3.27 -1.63
CA GLY A 71 -13.79 4.38 -1.65
C GLY A 71 -13.18 5.65 -1.05
N PRO A 72 -13.88 6.79 -1.16
CA PRO A 72 -13.40 8.05 -0.62
C PRO A 72 -13.15 7.97 0.88
N LEU A 73 -12.07 8.62 1.35
CA LEU A 73 -11.76 8.73 2.77
C LEU A 73 -11.13 10.08 3.11
N SER A 74 -11.03 10.38 4.40
CA SER A 74 -10.31 11.57 4.85
C SER A 74 -8.79 11.34 4.83
N GLU A 75 -8.02 12.43 4.73
CA GLU A 75 -6.55 12.38 4.83
C GLU A 75 -6.08 11.75 6.16
N VAL A 76 -6.77 12.03 7.26
CA VAL A 76 -6.43 11.47 8.59
C VAL A 76 -6.62 9.95 8.58
N THR A 77 -7.75 9.48 8.07
CA THR A 77 -8.01 8.04 7.93
C THR A 77 -6.99 7.36 7.01
N LEU A 78 -6.51 8.06 5.98
CA LEU A 78 -5.49 7.53 5.07
C LEU A 78 -4.17 7.32 5.82
N GLN A 79 -3.74 8.33 6.57
CA GLN A 79 -2.51 8.27 7.35
C GLN A 79 -2.57 7.20 8.45
N GLU A 80 -3.70 7.05 9.13
CA GLU A 80 -3.89 5.99 10.14
C GLU A 80 -3.76 4.59 9.52
N ARG A 81 -4.45 4.35 8.40
CA ARG A 81 -4.38 3.07 7.67
C ARG A 81 -2.99 2.80 7.11
N LEU A 82 -2.31 3.82 6.61
CA LEU A 82 -0.94 3.70 6.14
C LEU A 82 -0.01 3.31 7.30
N ARG A 83 -0.08 4.00 8.44
CA ARG A 83 0.71 3.69 9.64
C ARG A 83 0.47 2.26 10.14
N ALA A 84 -0.78 1.80 10.14
CA ALA A 84 -1.12 0.42 10.48
C ALA A 84 -0.49 -0.56 9.48
N THR A 85 -0.58 -0.28 8.17
CA THR A 85 0.03 -1.10 7.11
C THR A 85 1.56 -1.18 7.26
N LEU A 86 2.22 -0.08 7.60
CA LEU A 86 3.67 -0.06 7.81
C LEU A 86 4.09 -0.80 9.08
N ARG A 87 3.30 -0.72 10.15
CA ARG A 87 3.53 -1.52 11.36
C ARG A 87 3.45 -3.02 11.05
N ASP A 88 2.43 -3.41 10.30
CA ASP A 88 2.24 -4.78 9.82
C ASP A 88 3.36 -5.26 8.91
N PHE A 89 3.88 -4.39 8.04
CA PHE A 89 5.05 -4.67 7.22
C PHE A 89 6.29 -4.91 8.09
N ARG A 90 6.58 -4.00 9.02
CA ARG A 90 7.74 -4.07 9.93
C ARG A 90 7.70 -5.29 10.85
N ALA A 91 6.51 -5.68 11.33
CA ALA A 91 6.33 -6.87 12.15
C ALA A 91 6.63 -8.19 11.41
N ARG A 92 6.70 -8.16 10.07
CA ARG A 92 7.04 -9.32 9.23
C ARG A 92 8.50 -9.31 8.75
N GLN A 93 9.28 -8.30 9.12
CA GLN A 93 10.72 -8.20 8.84
C GLN A 93 11.61 -8.87 9.90
N GLY A 94 11.01 -9.38 10.98
CA GLY A 94 11.68 -10.01 12.12
C GLY A 94 11.38 -11.49 12.20
#